data_AF-A0A0D2R579-F1
#
_entry.id   AF-A0A0D2R579-F1
#
_cell.length_a   1.000
_cell.length_b   1.000
_cell.length_c   1.000
_cell.angle_alpha   90.00
_cell.angle_beta   90.00
_cell.angle_gamma   90.00
#
_symmetry.space_group_name_H-M   'P 1'
#
loop_
_entity.id
_entity.type
_entity.pdbx_description
1 polymer ?
#
loop_
_entity_poly.entity_id
_entity_poly.type
_entity_poly.pdbx_seq_one_letter_code
_entity_poly.pdbx_strand_id
1 'polypeptide(L)'
;MACLFLGAYACFDTIDGAGMNLMDIKKRAWSKVAVEATAPGLEEKLGKLAPAHVVAGSIASYFASSINVFSGISSIRIAWWFSGLETILTV
;
A
#
# COMPACT_ATOMS: atom_id res chain seq x y z
N MET A 1 -6.01 -4.97 -1.06
CA MET A 1 -5.74 -5.86 -2.22
C MET A 1 -4.24 -6.04 -2.52
N ALA A 2 -3.40 -5.01 -2.32
CA ALA A 2 -1.98 -5.02 -2.68
C ALA A 2 -1.16 -6.22 -2.14
N CYS A 3 -1.44 -6.73 -0.94
CA CYS A 3 -0.67 -7.84 -0.34
C CYS A 3 -0.64 -9.10 -1.22
N LEU A 4 -1.75 -9.41 -1.89
CA LEU A 4 -1.84 -10.58 -2.77
C LEU A 4 -0.86 -10.43 -3.94
N PHE A 5 -0.90 -9.29 -4.62
CA PHE A 5 -0.03 -9.04 -5.76
C PHE A 5 1.44 -8.90 -5.38
N LEU A 6 1.76 -8.42 -4.17
CA LEU A 6 3.13 -8.40 -3.66
C LEU A 6 3.62 -9.78 -3.19
N GLY A 7 2.70 -10.67 -2.80
CA GLY A 7 3.05 -11.90 -2.09
C GLY A 7 3.61 -11.65 -0.68
N ALA A 8 3.37 -10.46 -0.12
CA ALA A 8 3.88 -10.00 1.15
C ALA A 8 2.92 -8.99 1.79
N TYR A 9 3.11 -8.65 3.07
CA TYR A 9 2.34 -7.59 3.70
C TYR A 9 2.63 -6.24 3.07
N ALA A 10 1.59 -5.61 2.54
CA ALA A 10 1.61 -4.24 2.04
C ALA A 10 1.27 -3.29 3.18
N CYS A 11 2.01 -2.17 3.30
CA CYS A 11 1.64 -1.08 4.19
C CYS A 11 0.27 -0.50 3.84
N PHE A 12 -0.41 0.13 4.79
CA PHE A 12 -1.55 1.00 4.44
C PHE A 12 -1.03 2.30 3.85
N ASP A 13 -1.71 2.84 2.85
CA ASP A 13 -1.40 4.18 2.37
C ASP A 13 -2.13 5.25 3.20
N THR A 14 -1.70 6.50 3.08
CA THR A 14 -2.30 7.60 3.85
C THR A 14 -3.77 7.87 3.51
N ILE A 15 -4.27 7.46 2.34
CA ILE A 15 -5.66 7.68 1.93
C ILE A 15 -6.56 6.61 2.54
N ASP A 16 -6.21 5.34 2.40
CA ASP A 16 -6.92 4.23 3.03
C ASP A 16 -6.87 4.36 4.56
N GLY A 17 -5.72 4.77 5.11
CA GLY A 17 -5.54 5.02 6.55
C GLY A 17 -6.46 6.09 7.12
N ALA A 18 -6.84 7.10 6.33
CA ALA A 18 -7.73 8.17 6.77
C ALA A 18 -9.17 7.66 7.06
N GLY A 19 -9.59 6.58 6.42
CA GLY A 19 -10.91 5.96 6.62
C GLY A 19 -11.01 5.07 7.87
N MET A 20 -9.92 4.88 8.62
CA MET A 20 -9.86 3.89 9.71
C MET A 20 -10.19 4.46 11.10
N ASN A 21 -10.37 5.79 11.23
CA ASN A 21 -10.47 6.51 12.52
C ASN A 21 -9.25 6.40 13.44
N LEU A 22 -8.11 5.90 12.92
CA LEU A 22 -6.88 5.69 13.70
C LEU A 22 -5.77 6.69 13.37
N MET A 23 -5.94 7.50 12.33
CA MET A 23 -4.89 8.35 11.77
C MET A 23 -5.08 9.81 12.15
N ASP A 24 -3.99 10.48 12.55
CA ASP A 24 -3.93 11.94 12.57
C ASP A 24 -3.73 12.43 11.13
N ILE A 25 -4.82 12.91 10.52
CA ILE A 25 -4.86 13.32 9.11
C ILE A 25 -3.84 14.44 8.82
N LYS A 26 -3.61 15.35 9.77
CA LYS A 26 -2.66 16.47 9.58
C LYS A 26 -1.22 15.97 9.57
N LYS A 27 -0.88 15.06 10.50
CA LYS A 27 0.47 14.50 10.61
C LYS A 27 0.74 13.37 9.62
N ARG A 28 -0.31 12.84 8.99
CA ARG A 28 -0.29 11.66 8.12
C ARG A 28 0.34 10.44 8.79
N ALA A 29 0.06 10.26 10.07
CA ALA A 29 0.61 9.20 10.91
C ALA A 29 -0.48 8.63 11.82
N TRP A 30 -0.26 7.40 12.33
CA TRP A 30 -1.16 6.83 13.32
C TRP A 30 -1.23 7.72 14.56
N SER A 31 -2.45 7.97 15.03
CA SER A 31 -2.71 8.64 16.30
C SER A 31 -2.53 7.63 17.42
N LYS A 32 -1.47 7.78 18.21
CA LYS A 32 -1.17 6.90 19.34
C LYS A 32 -2.37 6.70 20.27
N VAL A 33 -3.07 7.79 20.60
CA VAL A 33 -4.27 7.76 21.45
C VAL A 33 -5.39 6.92 20.83
N ALA A 34 -5.64 7.07 19.53
CA ALA A 34 -6.71 6.33 18.85
C ALA A 34 -6.37 4.83 18.74
N VAL A 35 -5.10 4.50 18.45
CA VAL A 35 -4.61 3.12 18.35
C VAL A 35 -4.67 2.43 19.71
N GLU A 36 -4.17 3.07 20.77
CA GLU A 36 -4.18 2.54 22.14
C GLU A 36 -5.61 2.36 22.68
N ALA A 37 -6.53 3.27 22.35
CA ALA A 37 -7.93 3.15 22.72
C ALA A 37 -8.66 2.00 22.01
N THR A 38 -8.15 1.56 20.85
CA THR A 38 -8.79 0.53 20.03
C THR A 38 -8.37 -0.88 20.46
N ALA A 39 -7.07 -1.16 20.55
CA ALA A 39 -6.58 -2.47 21.00
C ALA A 39 -5.09 -2.45 21.39
N PRO A 40 -4.68 -3.26 22.39
CA PRO A 40 -3.27 -3.43 22.74
C PRO A 40 -2.49 -4.08 21.59
N GLY A 41 -1.28 -3.57 21.30
CA GLY A 41 -0.39 -4.10 20.26
C GLY A 41 -0.86 -3.86 18.82
N LEU A 42 -1.87 -3.01 18.61
CA LEU A 42 -2.42 -2.74 17.28
C LEU A 42 -1.43 -2.03 16.36
N GLU A 43 -0.61 -1.12 16.89
CA GLU A 43 0.37 -0.37 16.09
C GLU A 43 1.36 -1.28 15.35
N GLU A 44 1.84 -2.33 16.00
CA GLU A 44 2.75 -3.32 15.40
C GLU A 44 2.08 -4.08 14.25
N LYS A 45 0.80 -4.41 14.39
CA LYS A 45 0.02 -5.11 13.37
C LYS A 45 -0.32 -4.23 12.17
N LEU A 46 -0.54 -2.93 12.40
CA LEU A 46 -0.81 -1.96 11.34
C LEU A 46 0.44 -1.62 10.53
N GLY A 47 1.62 -1.64 11.17
CA GLY A 47 2.86 -1.23 10.55
C GLY A 47 2.88 0.27 10.22
N LYS A 48 3.80 0.67 9.34
CA LYS A 48 3.97 2.08 8.96
C LYS A 48 3.00 2.47 7.84
N LEU A 49 2.47 3.69 7.91
CA LEU A 49 1.77 4.30 6.78
C LEU A 49 2.75 4.65 5.66
N ALA A 50 2.35 4.36 4.43
CA ALA A 50 3.07 4.76 3.21
C ALA A 50 2.39 5.97 2.55
N PRO A 51 3.13 6.86 1.87
CA PRO A 51 2.50 7.89 1.05
C PRO A 51 1.71 7.27 -0.12
N ALA A 52 0.59 7.88 -0.46
CA ALA A 52 -0.36 7.39 -1.47
C ALA A 52 0.16 7.31 -2.93
N HIS A 53 1.39 7.74 -3.20
CA HIS A 53 1.98 7.80 -4.55
C HIS A 53 3.32 7.05 -4.64
N VAL A 54 3.54 6.08 -3.75
CA VAL A 54 4.78 5.31 -3.70
C VAL A 54 4.56 3.90 -4.25
N VAL A 55 5.59 3.39 -4.93
CA VAL A 55 5.65 1.99 -5.33
C VAL A 55 5.71 1.11 -4.08
N ALA A 56 4.68 0.29 -3.89
CA ALA A 56 4.60 -0.68 -2.81
C ALA A 56 5.59 -1.85 -3.00
N GLY A 57 5.90 -2.20 -4.25
CA GLY A 57 6.89 -3.22 -4.58
C GLY A 57 6.70 -3.82 -5.97
N SER A 58 7.46 -4.88 -6.25
CA SER A 58 7.31 -5.67 -7.47
C SER A 58 6.21 -6.71 -7.32
N ILE A 59 5.57 -7.08 -8.43
CA ILE A 59 4.60 -8.17 -8.43
C ILE A 59 5.27 -9.50 -8.03
N ALA A 60 4.55 -10.34 -7.28
CA ALA A 60 4.99 -11.67 -6.91
C ALA A 60 5.15 -12.55 -8.16
N SER A 61 6.16 -13.41 -8.14
CA SER A 61 6.48 -14.34 -9.23
C SER A 61 5.29 -15.23 -9.62
N TYR A 62 4.46 -15.62 -8.65
CA TYR A 62 3.23 -16.39 -8.87
C TYR A 62 2.32 -15.75 -9.93
N PHE A 63 2.14 -14.43 -9.87
CA PHE A 63 1.29 -13.70 -10.81
C PHE A 63 2.02 -13.37 -12.12
N ALA A 64 3.33 -13.14 -12.06
CA ALA A 64 4.15 -12.94 -13.26
C ALA A 64 4.14 -14.17 -14.18
N SER A 65 4.11 -15.38 -13.62
CA SER A 65 4.10 -16.63 -14.40
C SER A 65 2.71 -17.08 -14.87
N SER A 66 1.64 -16.69 -14.18
CA SER A 66 0.27 -17.18 -14.44
C SER A 66 -0.58 -16.22 -15.29
N ILE A 67 -0.26 -14.93 -15.29
CA ILE A 67 -0.99 -13.93 -16.06
C ILE A 67 -0.32 -13.79 -17.43
N ASN A 68 -0.91 -14.42 -18.45
CA ASN A 68 -0.44 -14.44 -19.84
C ASN A 68 -0.51 -13.08 -20.56
N VAL A 69 -0.82 -12.00 -19.82
CA VAL A 69 -1.03 -10.63 -20.33
C VAL A 69 0.29 -9.83 -20.35
N PHE A 70 1.37 -10.39 -19.82
CA PHE A 70 2.63 -9.68 -19.60
C PHE A 70 3.79 -10.13 -20.50
N SER A 71 3.49 -10.86 -21.58
CA SER A 71 4.50 -11.24 -22.59
C SER A 71 5.20 -9.98 -23.14
N GLY A 72 6.50 -9.83 -22.87
CA GLY A 72 7.32 -8.70 -23.32
C GLY A 72 7.49 -7.57 -22.29
N ILE A 73 6.88 -7.65 -21.11
CA ILE A 73 7.07 -6.67 -20.02
C ILE A 73 8.27 -7.08 -19.15
N SER A 74 9.23 -6.18 -18.99
CA SER A 74 10.48 -6.42 -18.24
C SER A 74 10.33 -6.28 -16.72
N SER A 75 9.35 -5.49 -16.24
CA SER A 75 9.11 -5.27 -14.82
C SER A 75 7.68 -4.76 -14.56
N ILE A 76 6.97 -5.35 -13.59
CA ILE A 76 5.65 -4.90 -13.14
C ILE A 76 5.74 -4.44 -11.69
N ARG A 77 5.31 -3.21 -11.44
CA ARG A 77 5.33 -2.58 -10.12
C ARG A 77 3.90 -2.31 -9.64
N ILE A 78 3.69 -2.49 -8.34
CA ILE A 78 2.44 -2.16 -7.66
C ILE A 78 2.66 -0.82 -6.97
N ALA A 79 1.77 0.14 -7.23
CA ALA A 79 1.80 1.45 -6.61
C ALA A 79 0.51 1.69 -5.84
N TRP A 80 0.61 2.49 -4.78
CA TRP A 80 -0.56 3.13 -4.17
C TRP A 80 -1.10 4.15 -5.17
N TRP A 81 -2.43 4.18 -5.37
CA TRP A 81 -3.05 5.02 -6.40
C TRP A 81 -3.69 6.26 -5.78
N PHE A 82 -3.30 7.44 -6.25
CA PHE A 82 -4.06 8.67 -6.07
C PHE A 82 -4.47 9.21 -7.44
N SER A 83 -5.78 9.39 -7.65
CA SER A 83 -6.36 9.95 -8.88
C SER A 83 -6.16 11.47 -8.93
N GLY A 84 -4.90 11.89 -9.11
CA GLY A 84 -4.52 13.28 -9.31
C GLY A 84 -3.30 13.37 -10.19
N LEU A 85 -3.52 13.24 -11.50
CA LEU A 85 -2.60 13.57 -12.62
C LEU A 85 -1.15 13.08 -12.45
N GLU A 86 -0.84 11.90 -12.99
CA GLU A 86 0.21 11.67 -14.00
C GLU A 86 0.47 10.16 -14.14
N THR A 87 0.16 9.65 -15.32
CA THR A 87 0.40 8.26 -15.73
C THR A 87 1.91 8.02 -15.82
N ILE A 88 2.52 7.38 -14.81
CA ILE A 88 3.87 6.82 -14.95
C ILE A 88 3.74 5.38 -15.46
N LEU A 89 3.56 5.26 -16.78
CA LEU A 89 3.95 4.07 -17.54
C LEU A 89 5.44 4.26 -17.88
N THR A 90 6.34 3.78 -17.03
CA THR A 90 7.72 3.57 -17.49
C THR A 90 7.72 2.26 -18.28
N VAL A 91 7.87 2.40 -19.60
CA VAL A 91 8.21 1.32 -20.53
C VAL A 91 9.59 0.77 -20.21
#